data_AF-A0A1F8WNV9-F1
#
_entry.id   AF-A0A1F8WNV9-F1
#
_cell.length_a   1.000
_cell.length_b   1.000
_cell.length_c   1.000
_cell.angle_alpha   90.00
_cell.angle_beta   90.00
_cell.angle_gamma   90.00
#
_symmetry.space_group_name_H-M   'P 1'
#
loop_
_entity.id
_entity.type
_entity.pdbx_description
1 polymer ?
#
loop_
_entity_poly.entity_id
_entity_poly.type
_entity_poly.pdbx_seq_one_letter_code
_entity_poly.pdbx_strand_id
1 'polypeptide(L)'
;MASPTLTFQEGLITLPQELTDFLIQLENYLNDLKQIRTETIDHLKNQIDESLHQWSEKIHELKIQLTHLPQEIKNHDIILNLKKRLENCEAKANSCYLNLCSAIHDSQTKRNWHETFIQFATSLKKYREEAAKLAKETQSFSVRQMLEKMAQGGKILASRTRLQWRRKIFHTFNGLFGLWLWGYSGLSEFAVIMILATFLSFAIGTEILRRVYPPYNEMVLKMVGSMMRERERTQISSATWYMASIMILFLFFPKVVGILALWYVAMGDTFAGIIGTRYGRHKLSTHLSVEGSLAAFTVCFVGTLFFARFGFDTFILTGSKLWIFSLCGGMIGAAAEASFKKIDDNLVIPLVSAPLLWGLTKLFSL
;
A
#
# COMPACT_ATOMS: atom_id res chain seq x y z
N MET A 1 35.75 -4.62 10.63
CA MET A 1 34.91 -5.58 11.39
C MET A 1 34.10 -6.35 10.36
N ALA A 2 34.33 -7.67 10.26
CA ALA A 2 33.68 -8.51 9.27
C ALA A 2 32.16 -8.54 9.53
N SER A 3 31.39 -8.09 8.54
CA SER A 3 29.93 -8.19 8.54
C SER A 3 29.55 -9.67 8.55
N PRO A 4 28.63 -10.14 9.41
CA PRO A 4 28.11 -11.50 9.28
C PRO A 4 27.36 -11.57 7.96
N THR A 5 27.94 -12.27 6.99
CA THR A 5 27.32 -12.56 5.71
C THR A 5 26.08 -13.39 6.00
N LEU A 6 24.90 -12.76 6.01
CA LEU A 6 23.63 -13.45 5.94
C LEU A 6 23.56 -14.09 4.56
N THR A 7 24.17 -15.26 4.40
CA THR A 7 23.93 -16.14 3.26
C THR A 7 22.50 -16.64 3.38
N PHE A 8 21.57 -15.92 2.77
CA PHE A 8 20.26 -16.45 2.44
C PHE A 8 20.49 -17.59 1.46
N GLN A 9 20.53 -18.82 1.96
CA GLN A 9 20.63 -20.01 1.11
C GLN A 9 19.53 -19.96 0.05
N GLU A 10 19.91 -20.16 -1.20
CA GLU A 10 19.01 -20.28 -2.33
C GLU A 10 17.98 -21.38 -2.03
N GLY A 11 16.72 -21.00 -1.78
CA GLY A 11 15.65 -21.96 -1.47
C GLY A 11 14.71 -21.56 -0.32
N LEU A 12 14.93 -20.41 0.31
CA LEU A 12 14.06 -19.97 1.41
C LEU A 12 12.63 -19.65 0.92
N ILE A 13 11.75 -20.59 1.23
CA ILE A 13 10.29 -20.49 1.36
C ILE A 13 9.54 -20.71 0.05
N THR A 14 9.65 -21.92 -0.47
CA THR A 14 8.52 -22.59 -1.10
C THR A 14 7.77 -23.35 0.00
N LEU A 15 6.44 -23.40 -0.05
CA LEU A 15 5.77 -24.60 0.47
C LEU A 15 6.51 -25.79 -0.16
N PRO A 16 6.93 -26.81 0.60
CA PRO A 16 7.18 -28.10 0.00
C PRO A 16 5.91 -28.36 -0.80
N GLN A 17 6.06 -28.32 -2.12
CA GLN A 17 4.95 -28.52 -3.05
C GLN A 17 4.22 -29.81 -2.63
N GLU A 18 5.03 -30.79 -2.23
CA GLU A 18 4.74 -32.00 -1.47
C GLU A 18 3.71 -31.84 -0.33
N LEU A 19 3.91 -30.94 0.64
CA LEU A 19 2.95 -30.74 1.72
C LEU A 19 1.64 -30.16 1.18
N THR A 20 1.70 -29.17 0.30
CA THR A 20 0.48 -28.57 -0.27
C THR A 20 -0.35 -29.60 -1.03
N ASP A 21 0.32 -30.38 -1.87
CA ASP A 21 -0.27 -31.40 -2.71
C ASP A 21 -0.83 -32.54 -1.86
N PHE A 22 -0.11 -32.94 -0.81
CA PHE A 22 -0.59 -33.90 0.17
C PHE A 22 -1.81 -33.37 0.94
N LEU A 23 -1.83 -32.11 1.39
CA LEU A 23 -2.98 -31.53 2.07
C LEU A 23 -4.21 -31.40 1.15
N ILE A 24 -4.00 -31.14 -0.15
CA ILE A 24 -5.07 -31.19 -1.16
C ILE A 24 -5.62 -32.60 -1.29
N GLN A 25 -4.74 -33.60 -1.45
CA GLN A 25 -5.14 -34.99 -1.56
C GLN A 25 -5.90 -35.42 -0.31
N LEU A 26 -5.39 -35.07 0.87
CA LEU A 26 -6.03 -35.31 2.13
C LEU A 26 -7.42 -34.66 2.15
N GLU A 27 -7.57 -33.35 1.92
CA GLU A 27 -8.86 -32.66 1.89
C GLU A 27 -9.86 -33.34 0.94
N ASN A 28 -9.41 -33.82 -0.22
CA ASN A 28 -10.23 -34.60 -1.15
C ASN A 28 -10.63 -35.96 -0.55
N TYR A 29 -9.68 -36.74 -0.03
CA TYR A 29 -9.95 -37.99 0.70
C TYR A 29 -10.89 -37.76 1.89
N LEU A 30 -10.80 -36.60 2.55
CA LEU A 30 -11.62 -36.22 3.69
C LEU A 30 -13.08 -35.91 3.30
N ASN A 31 -13.30 -35.45 2.07
CA ASN A 31 -14.64 -35.22 1.53
C ASN A 31 -15.32 -36.53 1.13
N ASP A 32 -14.54 -37.55 0.75
CA ASP A 32 -15.03 -38.87 0.33
C ASP A 32 -15.32 -39.83 1.51
N LEU A 33 -15.14 -39.33 2.74
CA LEU A 33 -14.80 -40.10 3.93
C LEU A 33 -16.00 -40.68 4.70
N LYS A 34 -16.93 -41.34 4.01
CA LYS A 34 -17.91 -42.22 4.67
C LYS A 34 -17.39 -43.64 4.97
N GLN A 35 -16.14 -44.00 4.59
CA GLN A 35 -15.72 -45.41 4.53
C GLN A 35 -14.29 -45.77 5.04
N ILE A 36 -13.47 -44.85 5.56
CA ILE A 36 -12.05 -45.16 5.85
C ILE A 36 -11.85 -45.78 7.25
N ARG A 37 -10.82 -46.63 7.38
CA ARG A 37 -10.36 -47.30 8.60
C ARG A 37 -9.32 -46.47 9.37
N THR A 38 -9.25 -46.70 10.68
CA THR A 38 -8.37 -46.02 11.64
C THR A 38 -6.87 -46.09 11.31
N GLU A 39 -6.41 -47.18 10.68
CA GLU A 39 -4.99 -47.41 10.34
C GLU A 39 -4.42 -46.38 9.34
N THR A 40 -5.24 -45.88 8.41
CA THR A 40 -4.80 -44.84 7.46
C THR A 40 -4.63 -43.50 8.16
N ILE A 41 -5.44 -43.22 9.18
CA ILE A 41 -5.44 -41.95 9.92
C ILE A 41 -4.15 -41.80 10.77
N ASP A 42 -3.66 -42.88 11.38
CA ASP A 42 -2.42 -42.87 12.16
C ASP A 42 -1.16 -42.66 11.28
N HIS A 43 -1.14 -43.23 10.06
CA HIS A 43 -0.05 -42.96 9.11
C HIS A 43 -0.04 -41.49 8.67
N LEU A 44 -1.22 -40.94 8.40
CA LEU A 44 -1.39 -39.52 8.05
C LEU A 44 -0.96 -38.60 9.19
N LYS A 45 -1.21 -38.98 10.45
CA LYS A 45 -0.71 -38.25 11.62
C LYS A 45 0.79 -38.02 11.55
N ASN A 46 1.56 -39.10 11.36
CA ASN A 46 3.01 -39.03 11.37
C ASN A 46 3.54 -38.16 10.22
N GLN A 47 2.96 -38.28 9.03
CA GLN A 47 3.36 -37.45 7.87
C GLN A 47 3.04 -35.96 8.08
N ILE A 48 1.86 -35.65 8.63
CA ILE A 48 1.48 -34.27 8.96
C ILE A 48 2.37 -33.72 10.07
N ASP A 49 2.64 -34.50 11.12
CA ASP A 49 3.47 -34.11 12.25
C ASP A 49 4.90 -33.78 11.80
N GLU A 50 5.51 -34.66 11.01
CA GLU A 50 6.85 -34.43 10.43
C GLU A 50 6.87 -33.16 9.57
N SER A 51 5.87 -32.99 8.71
CA SER A 51 5.78 -31.82 7.83
C SER A 51 5.55 -30.52 8.58
N LEU A 52 4.70 -30.54 9.62
CA LEU A 52 4.45 -29.39 10.50
C LEU A 52 5.69 -29.05 11.32
N HIS A 53 6.43 -30.06 11.79
CA HIS A 53 7.66 -29.86 12.54
C HIS A 53 8.74 -29.19 11.69
N GLN A 54 9.00 -29.69 10.48
CA GLN A 54 9.94 -29.09 9.52
C GLN A 54 9.57 -27.62 9.22
N TRP A 55 8.28 -27.33 9.11
CA TRP A 55 7.80 -25.97 8.88
C TRP A 55 7.95 -25.07 10.10
N SER A 56 7.67 -25.59 11.29
CA SER A 56 7.86 -24.88 12.55
C SER A 56 9.33 -24.48 12.72
N GLU A 57 10.27 -25.37 12.39
CA GLU A 57 11.70 -25.05 12.40
C GLU A 57 12.05 -23.94 11.41
N LYS A 58 11.59 -24.02 10.15
CA LYS A 58 11.83 -22.95 9.16
C LYS A 58 11.23 -21.61 9.58
N ILE A 59 10.02 -21.60 10.15
CA ILE A 59 9.41 -20.38 10.71
C ILE A 59 10.26 -19.83 11.86
N HIS A 60 10.76 -20.71 12.73
CA HIS A 60 11.60 -20.33 13.86
C HIS A 60 12.94 -19.73 13.39
N GLU A 61 13.62 -20.35 12.43
CA GLU A 61 14.85 -19.83 11.83
C GLU A 61 14.63 -18.44 11.21
N LEU A 62 13.53 -18.27 10.46
CA LEU A 62 13.16 -16.97 9.90
C LEU A 62 12.91 -15.92 10.98
N LYS A 63 12.19 -16.27 12.04
CA LYS A 63 11.97 -15.36 13.18
C LYS A 63 13.31 -14.94 13.79
N ILE A 64 14.25 -15.87 14.00
CA ILE A 64 15.61 -15.58 14.48
C ILE A 64 16.32 -14.61 13.53
N GLN A 65 16.37 -14.89 12.23
CA GLN A 65 17.00 -14.01 11.24
C GLN A 65 16.42 -12.59 11.28
N LEU A 66 15.08 -12.47 11.41
CA LEU A 66 14.40 -11.18 11.53
C LEU A 66 14.67 -10.43 12.86
N THR A 67 15.15 -11.12 13.90
CA THR A 67 15.60 -10.48 15.16
C THR A 67 17.01 -9.91 15.09
N HIS A 68 17.85 -10.40 14.18
CA HIS A 68 19.21 -9.87 13.98
C HIS A 68 19.25 -8.63 13.06
N LEU A 69 18.11 -8.25 12.48
CA LEU A 69 18.01 -7.06 11.63
C LEU A 69 18.31 -5.75 12.41
N PRO A 70 18.92 -4.74 11.76
CA PRO A 70 19.11 -3.41 12.35
C PRO A 70 17.78 -2.76 12.76
N GLN A 71 17.82 -1.90 13.78
CA GLN A 71 16.60 -1.33 14.38
C GLN A 71 15.77 -0.48 13.41
N GLU A 72 16.44 0.20 12.48
CA GLU A 72 15.81 1.01 11.43
C GLU A 72 14.94 0.18 10.49
N ILE A 73 15.32 -1.09 10.30
CA ILE A 73 14.69 -2.05 9.39
C ILE A 73 13.66 -2.91 10.11
N LYS A 74 13.91 -3.27 11.37
CA LYS A 74 12.92 -3.99 12.21
C LYS A 74 11.57 -3.30 12.24
N ASN A 75 11.59 -1.98 12.13
CA ASN A 75 10.40 -1.11 12.11
C ASN A 75 9.88 -0.81 10.70
N HIS A 76 10.42 -1.44 9.66
CA HIS A 76 9.90 -1.33 8.31
C HIS A 76 8.63 -2.15 8.17
N ASP A 77 7.58 -1.59 7.59
CA ASP A 77 6.25 -2.21 7.59
C ASP A 77 6.21 -3.58 6.93
N ILE A 78 7.04 -3.79 5.90
CA ILE A 78 7.16 -5.11 5.24
C ILE A 78 7.67 -6.16 6.24
N ILE A 79 8.68 -5.82 7.07
CA ILE A 79 9.22 -6.72 8.08
C ILE A 79 8.23 -6.92 9.22
N LEU A 80 7.54 -5.87 9.65
CA LEU A 80 6.50 -5.97 10.70
C LEU A 80 5.32 -6.83 10.23
N ASN A 81 4.86 -6.67 8.99
CA ASN A 81 3.82 -7.51 8.40
C ASN A 81 4.31 -8.96 8.29
N LEU A 82 5.53 -9.18 7.78
CA LEU A 82 6.11 -10.50 7.67
C LEU A 82 6.18 -11.20 9.04
N LYS A 83 6.63 -10.52 10.10
CA LYS A 83 6.62 -11.05 11.48
C LYS A 83 5.22 -11.46 11.93
N LYS A 84 4.24 -10.57 11.75
CA LYS A 84 2.84 -10.86 12.09
C LYS A 84 2.27 -12.05 11.30
N ARG A 85 2.70 -12.23 10.05
CA ARG A 85 2.27 -13.38 9.22
C ARG A 85 2.95 -14.67 9.61
N LEU A 86 4.22 -14.63 10.00
CA LEU A 86 4.90 -15.78 10.59
C LEU A 86 4.16 -16.24 11.85
N GLU A 87 3.83 -15.32 12.76
CA GLU A 87 3.08 -15.62 13.99
C GLU A 87 1.67 -16.21 13.70
N ASN A 88 0.93 -15.61 12.77
CA ASN A 88 -0.39 -16.12 12.38
C ASN A 88 -0.31 -17.51 11.73
N CYS A 89 0.72 -17.76 10.92
CA CYS A 89 0.93 -19.04 10.26
C CYS A 89 1.25 -20.14 11.28
N GLU A 90 2.14 -19.84 12.25
CA GLU A 90 2.49 -20.69 13.38
C GLU A 90 1.27 -21.03 14.25
N ALA A 91 0.44 -20.03 14.60
CA ALA A 91 -0.78 -20.24 15.37
C ALA A 91 -1.79 -21.16 14.64
N LYS A 92 -1.93 -21.00 13.32
CA LYS A 92 -2.79 -21.86 12.49
C LYS A 92 -2.24 -23.29 12.37
N ALA A 93 -0.92 -23.44 12.26
CA ALA A 93 -0.26 -24.74 12.28
C ALA A 93 -0.57 -25.49 13.58
N ASN A 94 -0.39 -24.83 14.73
CA ASN A 94 -0.67 -25.40 16.05
C ASN A 94 -2.16 -25.77 16.21
N SER A 95 -3.08 -24.91 15.77
CA SER A 95 -4.50 -25.23 15.76
C SER A 95 -4.84 -26.43 14.88
N CYS A 96 -4.20 -26.55 13.73
CA CYS A 96 -4.36 -27.70 12.84
C CYS A 96 -3.88 -29.00 13.50
N TYR A 97 -2.71 -28.96 14.15
CA TYR A 97 -2.15 -30.09 14.87
C TYR A 97 -3.06 -30.58 16.01
N LEU A 98 -3.53 -29.67 16.87
CA LEU A 98 -4.41 -30.01 17.98
C LEU A 98 -5.72 -30.65 17.50
N ASN A 99 -6.30 -30.13 16.42
CA ASN A 99 -7.52 -30.69 15.83
C ASN A 99 -7.28 -32.06 15.18
N LEU A 100 -6.10 -32.30 14.61
CA LEU A 100 -5.70 -33.62 14.13
C LEU A 100 -5.61 -34.63 15.28
N CYS A 101 -4.91 -34.27 16.37
CA CYS A 101 -4.82 -35.13 17.55
C CYS A 101 -6.20 -35.48 18.13
N SER A 102 -7.09 -34.48 18.22
CA SER A 102 -8.48 -34.69 18.64
C SER A 102 -9.22 -35.63 17.70
N ALA A 103 -9.14 -35.42 16.39
CA ALA A 103 -9.82 -36.24 15.41
C ALA A 103 -9.34 -37.70 15.43
N ILE A 104 -8.06 -37.93 15.67
CA ILE A 104 -7.48 -39.28 15.82
C ILE A 104 -8.03 -39.95 17.08
N HIS A 105 -7.96 -39.27 18.22
CA HIS A 105 -8.46 -39.80 19.48
C HIS A 105 -9.96 -40.15 19.42
N ASP A 106 -10.76 -39.27 18.84
CA ASP A 106 -12.20 -39.44 18.67
C ASP A 106 -12.53 -40.54 17.65
N SER A 107 -11.70 -40.72 16.62
CA SER A 107 -11.83 -41.85 15.69
C SER A 107 -11.59 -43.20 16.37
N GLN A 108 -10.62 -43.28 17.29
CA GLN A 108 -10.31 -44.49 18.05
C GLN A 108 -11.40 -44.82 19.07
N THR A 109 -11.99 -43.79 19.69
CA THR A 109 -13.09 -43.94 20.68
C THR A 109 -14.48 -44.00 20.04
N LYS A 110 -14.58 -43.86 18.70
CA LYS A 110 -15.81 -43.78 17.90
C LYS A 110 -16.78 -42.66 18.32
N ARG A 111 -16.31 -41.65 19.04
CA ARG A 111 -17.15 -40.57 19.57
C ARG A 111 -16.99 -39.32 18.71
N ASN A 112 -18.07 -38.75 18.18
CA ASN A 112 -18.09 -37.46 17.45
C ASN A 112 -17.03 -37.28 16.35
N TRP A 113 -16.42 -38.38 15.87
CA TRP A 113 -15.22 -38.33 15.04
C TRP A 113 -15.43 -37.55 13.75
N HIS A 114 -16.61 -37.63 13.14
CA HIS A 114 -16.97 -36.85 11.95
C HIS A 114 -16.85 -35.34 12.20
N GLU A 115 -17.32 -34.86 13.34
CA GLU A 115 -17.36 -33.43 13.65
C GLU A 115 -15.94 -32.89 13.92
N THR A 116 -15.15 -33.59 14.72
CA THR A 116 -13.74 -33.25 14.95
C THR A 116 -12.91 -33.32 13.67
N PHE A 117 -13.27 -34.21 12.75
CA PHE A 117 -12.59 -34.35 11.48
C PHE A 117 -12.92 -33.21 10.52
N ILE A 118 -14.17 -32.75 10.48
CA ILE A 118 -14.57 -31.51 9.78
C ILE A 118 -13.84 -30.29 10.35
N GLN A 119 -13.70 -30.21 11.68
CA GLN A 119 -12.94 -29.13 12.34
C GLN A 119 -11.46 -29.16 11.97
N PHE A 120 -10.86 -30.35 11.92
CA PHE A 120 -9.49 -30.55 11.44
C PHE A 120 -9.35 -30.12 9.97
N ALA A 121 -10.20 -30.62 9.05
CA ALA A 121 -10.18 -30.24 7.63
C ALA A 121 -10.30 -28.72 7.44
N THR A 122 -11.19 -28.07 8.20
CA THR A 122 -11.36 -26.62 8.20
C THR A 122 -10.10 -25.89 8.64
N SER A 123 -9.42 -26.40 9.67
CA SER A 123 -8.18 -25.81 10.21
C SER A 123 -7.02 -25.99 9.25
N LEU A 124 -6.96 -27.14 8.58
CA LEU A 124 -5.97 -27.48 7.57
C LEU A 124 -6.06 -26.54 6.37
N LYS A 125 -7.27 -26.31 5.86
CA LYS A 125 -7.52 -25.33 4.79
C LYS A 125 -7.03 -23.93 5.18
N LYS A 126 -7.37 -23.47 6.39
CA LYS A 126 -6.93 -22.16 6.91
C LYS A 126 -5.41 -22.04 7.02
N TYR A 127 -4.73 -23.12 7.43
CA TYR A 127 -3.27 -23.17 7.51
C TYR A 127 -2.65 -23.09 6.11
N ARG A 128 -3.11 -23.93 5.17
CA ARG A 128 -2.67 -23.94 3.77
C ARG A 128 -2.80 -22.56 3.11
N GLU A 129 -3.93 -21.89 3.30
CA GLU A 129 -4.14 -20.55 2.75
C GLU A 129 -3.18 -19.50 3.34
N GLU A 130 -2.85 -19.57 4.62
CA GLU A 130 -1.89 -18.64 5.24
C GLU A 130 -0.45 -18.95 4.80
N ALA A 131 -0.08 -20.23 4.75
CA ALA A 131 1.24 -20.68 4.30
C ALA A 131 1.50 -20.26 2.84
N ALA A 132 0.49 -20.40 1.96
CA ALA A 132 0.60 -19.97 0.56
C ALA A 132 0.76 -18.44 0.43
N LYS A 133 0.06 -17.66 1.26
CA LYS A 133 0.22 -16.19 1.31
C LYS A 133 1.62 -15.80 1.79
N LEU A 134 2.10 -16.45 2.86
CA LEU A 134 3.43 -16.21 3.40
C LEU A 134 4.51 -16.52 2.36
N ALA A 135 4.43 -17.67 1.69
CA ALA A 135 5.37 -18.07 0.64
C ALA A 135 5.41 -17.07 -0.52
N LYS A 136 4.25 -16.59 -0.97
CA LYS A 136 4.17 -15.57 -2.03
C LYS A 136 4.78 -14.23 -1.60
N GLU A 137 4.61 -13.83 -0.34
CA GLU A 137 5.15 -12.58 0.20
C GLU A 137 6.66 -12.64 0.37
N THR A 138 7.19 -13.77 0.84
CA THR A 138 8.63 -13.97 1.03
C THR A 138 9.37 -14.15 -0.30
N GLN A 139 8.73 -14.79 -1.29
CA GLN A 139 9.22 -14.86 -2.66
C GLN A 139 9.07 -13.53 -3.43
N SER A 140 8.33 -12.57 -2.88
CA SER A 140 8.17 -11.28 -3.54
C SER A 140 9.54 -10.63 -3.74
N PHE A 141 9.81 -10.20 -4.97
CA PHE A 141 11.05 -9.54 -5.37
C PHE A 141 11.44 -8.41 -4.41
N SER A 142 10.44 -7.71 -3.87
CA SER A 142 10.65 -6.62 -2.92
C SER A 142 11.28 -7.03 -1.59
N VAL A 143 10.90 -8.18 -1.01
CA VAL A 143 11.45 -8.65 0.28
C VAL A 143 12.86 -9.17 0.07
N ARG A 144 13.05 -10.00 -0.96
CA ARG A 144 14.35 -10.59 -1.30
C ARG A 144 15.40 -9.52 -1.62
N GLN A 145 15.11 -8.57 -2.50
CA GLN A 145 16.03 -7.47 -2.81
C GLN A 145 16.34 -6.59 -1.59
N MET A 146 15.37 -6.41 -0.69
CA MET A 146 15.56 -5.62 0.52
C MET A 146 16.56 -6.31 1.44
N LEU A 147 16.42 -7.63 1.65
CA LEU A 147 17.36 -8.44 2.44
C LEU A 147 18.75 -8.52 1.79
N GLU A 148 18.83 -8.70 0.47
CA GLU A 148 20.09 -8.68 -0.28
C GLU A 148 20.81 -7.32 -0.19
N LYS A 149 20.07 -6.21 -0.29
CA LYS A 149 20.63 -4.85 -0.10
C LYS A 149 21.14 -4.62 1.33
N MET A 150 20.52 -5.22 2.34
CA MET A 150 21.00 -5.15 3.72
C MET A 150 22.31 -5.91 3.92
N ALA A 151 22.44 -7.09 3.30
CA ALA A 151 23.69 -7.85 3.31
C ALA A 151 24.85 -7.02 2.72
N GLN A 152 24.53 -6.07 1.84
CA GLN A 152 25.47 -5.11 1.24
C GLN A 152 25.61 -3.78 2.02
N GLY A 153 24.96 -3.63 3.18
CA GLY A 153 25.04 -2.41 4.01
C GLY A 153 24.22 -1.21 3.51
N GLY A 154 23.28 -1.42 2.58
CA GLY A 154 22.47 -0.36 2.00
C GLY A 154 21.34 0.14 2.92
N LYS A 155 21.11 1.47 2.94
CA LYS A 155 19.98 2.09 3.66
C LYS A 155 18.68 1.90 2.87
N ILE A 156 17.63 1.40 3.51
CA ILE A 156 16.30 1.21 2.90
C ILE A 156 15.40 2.41 3.23
N LEU A 157 14.70 2.93 2.22
CA LEU A 157 13.75 4.03 2.37
C LEU A 157 12.37 3.51 2.80
N ALA A 158 11.45 4.42 3.15
CA ALA A 158 10.13 4.00 3.63
C ALA A 158 9.26 3.38 2.52
N SER A 159 8.33 2.51 2.94
CA SER A 159 7.25 1.97 2.11
C SER A 159 6.02 2.89 2.06
N ARG A 160 5.05 2.58 1.19
CA ARG A 160 3.78 3.33 1.05
C ARG A 160 2.84 3.19 2.25
N THR A 161 3.03 2.17 3.08
CA THR A 161 2.15 1.80 4.19
C THR A 161 2.35 2.68 5.43
N ARG A 162 3.53 3.31 5.59
CA ARG A 162 3.85 4.17 6.73
C ARG A 162 3.53 5.62 6.41
N LEU A 163 2.95 6.32 7.38
CA LEU A 163 2.76 7.76 7.27
C LEU A 163 4.12 8.47 7.34
N GLN A 164 4.51 9.12 6.24
CA GLN A 164 5.70 9.96 6.16
C GLN A 164 5.31 11.44 6.33
N TRP A 165 5.38 11.96 7.55
CA TRP A 165 4.99 13.34 7.86
C TRP A 165 5.76 14.39 7.03
N ARG A 166 7.08 14.26 6.90
CA ARG A 166 7.92 15.18 6.11
C ARG A 166 7.43 15.27 4.66
N ARG A 167 7.13 14.12 4.04
CA ARG A 167 6.56 14.04 2.70
C ARG A 167 5.19 14.73 2.62
N LYS A 168 4.29 14.46 3.56
CA LYS A 168 2.93 15.05 3.55
C LYS A 168 2.96 16.56 3.79
N ILE A 169 3.82 17.06 4.67
CA ILE A 169 4.02 18.50 4.87
C ILE A 169 4.58 19.14 3.60
N PHE A 170 5.65 18.57 3.02
CA PHE A 170 6.24 19.08 1.78
C PHE A 170 5.21 19.07 0.63
N HIS A 171 4.46 17.98 0.48
CA HIS A 171 3.41 17.84 -0.53
C HIS A 171 2.33 18.92 -0.40
N THR A 172 1.73 19.07 0.79
CA THR A 172 0.69 20.07 1.04
C THR A 172 1.24 21.49 0.88
N PHE A 173 2.45 21.77 1.36
CA PHE A 173 3.09 23.07 1.17
C PHE A 173 3.25 23.42 -0.30
N ASN A 174 3.78 22.51 -1.14
CA ASN A 174 3.94 22.77 -2.57
C ASN A 174 2.60 22.99 -3.27
N GLY A 175 1.57 22.23 -2.91
CA GLY A 175 0.24 22.40 -3.48
C GLY A 175 -0.40 23.74 -3.13
N LEU A 176 -0.33 24.13 -1.86
CA LEU A 176 -0.81 25.44 -1.41
C LEU A 176 0.04 26.58 -1.98
N PHE A 177 1.35 26.39 -2.15
CA PHE A 177 2.21 27.36 -2.81
C PHE A 177 1.83 27.52 -4.29
N GLY A 178 1.59 26.43 -5.02
CA GLY A 178 1.10 26.50 -6.40
C GLY A 178 -0.27 27.18 -6.51
N LEU A 179 -1.16 26.90 -5.56
CA LEU A 179 -2.47 27.56 -5.45
C LEU A 179 -2.32 29.06 -5.21
N TRP A 180 -1.46 29.46 -4.26
CA TRP A 180 -1.15 30.86 -4.01
C TRP A 180 -0.51 31.53 -5.22
N LEU A 181 0.44 30.86 -5.87
CA LEU A 181 1.16 31.37 -7.03
C LEU A 181 0.19 31.70 -8.18
N TRP A 182 -0.77 30.82 -8.46
CA TRP A 182 -1.76 31.06 -9.52
C TRP A 182 -2.90 31.98 -9.09
N GLY A 183 -3.39 31.80 -7.86
CA GLY A 183 -4.56 32.48 -7.32
C GLY A 183 -4.30 33.93 -6.93
N TYR A 184 -3.21 34.16 -6.20
CA TYR A 184 -3.09 35.28 -5.25
C TYR A 184 -1.75 36.02 -5.30
N SER A 185 -0.75 35.53 -6.05
CA SER A 185 0.57 36.18 -6.14
C SER A 185 0.56 37.54 -6.85
N GLY A 186 -0.47 37.81 -7.66
CA GLY A 186 -0.54 39.00 -8.51
C GLY A 186 0.41 38.96 -9.72
N LEU A 187 1.14 37.86 -9.94
CA LEU A 187 2.02 37.70 -11.08
C LEU A 187 1.24 37.49 -12.38
N SER A 188 1.84 37.89 -13.50
CA SER A 188 1.29 37.58 -14.82
C SER A 188 1.32 36.08 -15.08
N GLU A 189 0.39 35.59 -15.91
CA GLU A 189 0.32 34.16 -16.27
C GLU A 189 1.64 33.67 -16.87
N PHE A 190 2.27 34.49 -17.72
CA PHE A 190 3.59 34.19 -18.29
C PHE A 190 4.66 34.00 -17.21
N ALA A 191 4.72 34.91 -16.22
CA ALA A 191 5.68 34.78 -15.12
C ALA A 191 5.46 33.50 -14.32
N VAL A 192 4.20 33.14 -14.04
CA VAL A 192 3.87 31.89 -13.33
C VAL A 192 4.28 30.66 -14.15
N ILE A 193 4.00 30.64 -15.46
CA ILE A 193 4.43 29.55 -16.36
C ILE A 193 5.95 29.41 -16.35
N MET A 194 6.71 30.50 -16.45
CA MET A 194 8.17 30.46 -16.46
C MET A 194 8.74 29.94 -15.13
N ILE A 195 8.13 30.29 -13.99
CA ILE A 195 8.50 29.76 -12.68
C ILE A 195 8.24 28.25 -12.64
N LEU A 196 7.03 27.81 -12.98
CA LEU A 196 6.67 26.38 -12.99
C LEU A 196 7.54 25.58 -13.97
N ALA A 197 7.83 26.14 -15.15
CA ALA A 197 8.66 25.50 -16.17
C ALA A 197 10.10 25.32 -15.69
N THR A 198 10.62 26.30 -14.96
CA THR A 198 11.96 26.23 -14.36
C THR A 198 12.04 25.12 -13.31
N PHE A 199 11.07 25.06 -12.39
CA PHE A 199 11.02 24.00 -11.38
C PHE A 199 10.82 22.61 -12.00
N LEU A 200 9.94 22.48 -12.99
CA LEU A 200 9.72 21.22 -13.70
C LEU A 200 10.97 20.78 -14.48
N SER A 201 11.65 21.71 -15.16
CA SER A 201 12.89 21.42 -15.87
C SER A 201 13.99 20.95 -14.92
N PHE A 202 14.12 21.59 -13.75
CA PHE A 202 15.03 21.16 -12.69
C PHE A 202 14.67 19.75 -12.16
N ALA A 203 13.39 19.47 -11.93
CA ALA A 203 12.92 18.16 -11.49
C ALA A 203 13.24 17.07 -12.52
N ILE A 204 12.94 17.30 -13.80
CA ILE A 204 13.25 16.37 -14.89
C ILE A 204 14.76 16.17 -15.03
N GLY A 205 15.56 17.25 -15.00
CA GLY A 205 17.01 17.18 -15.04
C GLY A 205 17.58 16.34 -13.89
N THR A 206 17.02 16.49 -12.69
CA THR A 206 17.36 15.67 -11.52
C THR A 206 17.05 14.20 -11.77
N GLU A 207 15.87 13.86 -12.31
CA GLU A 207 15.52 12.46 -12.62
C GLU A 207 16.42 11.84 -13.69
N ILE A 208 16.76 12.60 -14.74
CA ILE A 208 17.69 12.14 -15.78
C ILE A 208 19.06 11.86 -15.16
N LEU A 209 19.59 12.81 -14.39
CA LEU A 209 20.93 12.69 -13.78
C LEU A 209 20.99 11.54 -12.77
N ARG A 210 19.93 11.34 -11.97
CA ARG A 210 19.81 10.20 -11.05
C ARG A 210 19.82 8.84 -11.75
N ARG A 211 19.33 8.77 -12.99
CA ARG A 211 19.31 7.52 -13.77
C ARG A 211 20.66 7.21 -14.41
N VAL A 212 21.39 8.22 -14.85
CA VAL A 212 22.65 8.03 -15.59
C VAL A 212 23.89 8.10 -14.71
N TYR A 213 23.83 8.73 -13.53
CA TYR A 213 24.98 8.96 -12.67
C TYR A 213 24.72 8.50 -11.22
N PRO A 214 25.11 7.26 -10.84
CA PRO A 214 24.84 6.69 -9.52
C PRO A 214 25.31 7.52 -8.32
N PRO A 215 26.50 8.18 -8.33
CA PRO A 215 26.92 9.03 -7.21
C PRO A 215 25.96 10.19 -6.94
N TYR A 216 25.36 10.77 -7.99
CA TYR A 216 24.35 11.83 -7.83
C TYR A 216 23.05 11.28 -7.26
N ASN A 217 22.63 10.08 -7.65
CA ASN A 217 21.47 9.43 -7.01
C ASN A 217 21.70 9.24 -5.51
N GLU A 218 22.87 8.75 -5.10
CA GLU A 218 23.19 8.60 -3.68
C GLU A 218 23.26 9.95 -2.94
N MET A 219 23.76 11.02 -3.58
CA MET A 219 23.70 12.37 -3.03
C MET A 219 22.26 12.83 -2.80
N VAL A 220 21.38 12.68 -3.79
CA VAL A 220 19.96 13.04 -3.68
C VAL A 220 19.28 12.23 -2.57
N LEU A 221 19.54 10.92 -2.49
CA LEU A 221 18.98 10.06 -1.45
C LEU A 221 19.46 10.44 -0.05
N LYS A 222 20.69 10.94 0.09
CA LYS A 222 21.17 11.49 1.37
C LYS A 222 20.45 12.79 1.74
N MET A 223 20.21 13.68 0.78
CA MET A 223 19.57 14.98 1.02
C MET A 223 18.06 14.88 1.28
N VAL A 224 17.34 14.16 0.41
CA VAL A 224 15.86 14.15 0.38
C VAL A 224 15.25 12.76 0.58
N GLY A 225 16.05 11.71 0.79
CA GLY A 225 15.56 10.33 0.96
C GLY A 225 14.59 10.14 2.13
N SER A 226 14.59 11.04 3.12
CA SER A 226 13.60 11.03 4.21
C SER A 226 12.15 11.28 3.74
N MET A 227 11.98 11.89 2.56
CA MET A 227 10.70 12.18 1.92
C MET A 227 10.37 11.22 0.77
N MET A 228 11.34 10.42 0.33
CA MET A 228 11.19 9.48 -0.78
C MET A 228 10.72 8.11 -0.29
N ARG A 229 10.17 7.33 -1.21
CA ARG A 229 9.86 5.90 -1.00
C ARG A 229 10.90 5.01 -1.68
N GLU A 230 11.05 3.77 -1.22
CA GLU A 230 12.06 2.85 -1.80
C GLU A 230 11.87 2.62 -3.30
N ARG A 231 10.62 2.56 -3.78
CA ARG A 231 10.33 2.47 -5.22
C ARG A 231 10.87 3.66 -6.03
N GLU A 232 10.92 4.84 -5.42
CA GLU A 232 11.35 6.10 -6.04
C GLU A 232 12.87 6.21 -6.09
N ARG A 233 13.63 5.26 -5.53
CA ARG A 233 15.09 5.22 -5.64
C ARG A 233 15.56 5.16 -7.10
N THR A 234 14.86 4.37 -7.92
CA THR A 234 15.17 4.13 -9.33
C THR A 234 14.06 4.61 -10.27
N GLN A 235 12.82 4.74 -9.77
CA GLN A 235 11.70 5.31 -10.52
C GLN A 235 11.66 6.84 -10.40
N ILE A 236 10.87 7.47 -11.28
CA ILE A 236 10.58 8.91 -11.21
C ILE A 236 9.95 9.22 -9.86
N SER A 237 10.43 10.26 -9.18
CA SER A 237 9.87 10.66 -7.88
C SER A 237 8.44 11.20 -8.01
N SER A 238 7.63 10.99 -6.97
CA SER A 238 6.28 11.57 -6.92
C SER A 238 6.29 13.11 -6.94
N ALA A 239 7.40 13.75 -6.56
CA ALA A 239 7.53 15.21 -6.64
C ALA A 239 7.62 15.70 -8.10
N THR A 240 8.34 14.98 -8.96
CA THR A 240 8.40 15.29 -10.40
C THR A 240 7.03 15.10 -11.07
N TRP A 241 6.33 14.02 -10.74
CA TRP A 241 4.95 13.80 -11.20
C TRP A 241 4.00 14.91 -10.73
N TYR A 242 4.18 15.40 -9.50
CA TYR A 242 3.40 16.52 -8.96
C TYR A 242 3.66 17.82 -9.72
N MET A 243 4.93 18.18 -9.99
CA MET A 243 5.24 19.39 -10.77
C MET A 243 4.69 19.31 -12.20
N ALA A 244 4.78 18.13 -12.82
CA ALA A 244 4.23 17.92 -14.16
C ALA A 244 2.71 18.11 -14.18
N SER A 245 2.00 17.58 -13.18
CA SER A 245 0.55 17.71 -13.10
C SER A 245 0.11 19.16 -12.86
N ILE A 246 0.81 19.92 -12.01
CA ILE A 246 0.56 21.36 -11.80
C ILE A 246 0.75 22.15 -13.11
N MET A 247 1.82 21.88 -13.86
CA MET A 247 2.04 22.52 -15.16
C MET A 247 0.89 22.22 -16.13
N ILE A 248 0.45 20.96 -16.21
CA ILE A 248 -0.69 20.57 -17.06
C ILE A 248 -1.97 21.29 -16.62
N LEU A 249 -2.24 21.37 -15.31
CA LEU A 249 -3.41 22.10 -14.81
C LEU A 249 -3.39 23.56 -15.29
N PHE A 250 -2.24 24.21 -15.17
CA PHE A 250 -2.08 25.62 -15.54
C PHE A 250 -2.27 25.86 -17.04
N LEU A 251 -1.72 25.00 -17.88
CA LEU A 251 -1.74 25.18 -19.34
C LEU A 251 -3.11 24.89 -19.97
N PHE A 252 -3.88 23.96 -19.40
CA PHE A 252 -5.05 23.41 -20.08
C PHE A 252 -6.39 23.72 -19.41
N PHE A 253 -6.41 24.15 -18.15
CA PHE A 253 -7.66 24.37 -17.41
C PHE A 253 -7.85 25.81 -16.97
N PRO A 254 -9.11 26.30 -16.93
CA PRO A 254 -9.40 27.61 -16.38
C PRO A 254 -8.91 27.74 -14.93
N LYS A 255 -8.49 28.94 -14.54
CA LYS A 255 -7.96 29.26 -13.20
C LYS A 255 -8.80 28.69 -12.06
N VAL A 256 -10.12 28.78 -12.14
CA VAL A 256 -11.05 28.25 -11.13
C VAL A 256 -10.91 26.73 -10.97
N VAL A 257 -10.95 25.99 -12.07
CA VAL A 257 -10.82 24.53 -12.09
C VAL A 257 -9.45 24.12 -11.56
N GLY A 258 -8.41 24.83 -11.99
CA GLY A 258 -7.05 24.56 -11.58
C GLY A 258 -6.80 24.77 -10.09
N ILE A 259 -7.33 25.84 -9.50
CA ILE A 259 -7.24 26.09 -8.05
C ILE A 259 -7.96 25.00 -7.25
N LEU A 260 -9.15 24.57 -7.68
CA LEU A 260 -9.86 23.47 -7.03
C LEU A 260 -9.07 22.15 -7.15
N ALA A 261 -8.56 21.81 -8.34
CA ALA A 261 -7.77 20.61 -8.53
C ALA A 261 -6.46 20.63 -7.70
N LEU A 262 -5.81 21.78 -7.58
CA LEU A 262 -4.65 21.99 -6.70
C LEU A 262 -5.03 21.77 -5.23
N TRP A 263 -6.16 22.31 -4.77
CA TRP A 263 -6.67 22.03 -3.42
C TRP A 263 -6.90 20.53 -3.20
N TYR A 264 -7.49 19.84 -4.18
CA TYR A 264 -7.84 18.42 -4.05
C TYR A 264 -6.60 17.55 -3.88
N VAL A 265 -5.57 17.82 -4.68
CA VAL A 265 -4.31 17.08 -4.54
C VAL A 265 -3.52 17.53 -3.31
N ALA A 266 -3.54 18.81 -2.92
CA ALA A 266 -2.76 19.31 -1.77
C ALA A 266 -3.33 18.90 -0.42
N MET A 267 -4.65 18.97 -0.28
CA MET A 267 -5.38 18.77 0.97
C MET A 267 -6.14 17.44 0.97
N GLY A 268 -6.89 17.15 -0.11
CA GLY A 268 -7.64 15.89 -0.24
C GLY A 268 -6.75 14.65 -0.10
N ASP A 269 -5.68 14.53 -0.89
CA ASP A 269 -4.71 13.43 -0.78
C ASP A 269 -4.03 13.35 0.60
N THR A 270 -3.71 14.51 1.18
CA THR A 270 -3.03 14.55 2.48
C THR A 270 -3.92 14.02 3.58
N PHE A 271 -5.17 14.49 3.65
CA PHE A 271 -6.11 14.03 4.67
C PHE A 271 -6.56 12.58 4.43
N ALA A 272 -6.77 12.17 3.17
CA ALA A 272 -7.04 10.76 2.85
C ALA A 272 -5.92 9.85 3.31
N GLY A 273 -4.66 10.22 3.06
CA GLY A 273 -3.49 9.47 3.53
C GLY A 273 -3.38 9.44 5.06
N ILE A 274 -3.56 10.58 5.74
CA ILE A 274 -3.47 10.66 7.20
C ILE A 274 -4.55 9.81 7.88
N ILE A 275 -5.81 10.01 7.49
CA ILE A 275 -6.96 9.32 8.08
C ILE A 275 -6.95 7.85 7.67
N GLY A 276 -6.67 7.54 6.41
CA GLY A 276 -6.66 6.17 5.92
C GLY A 276 -5.54 5.31 6.50
N THR A 277 -4.37 5.90 6.78
CA THR A 277 -3.28 5.19 7.46
C THR A 277 -3.55 5.03 8.96
N ARG A 278 -4.08 6.05 9.66
CA ARG A 278 -4.29 5.98 11.12
C ARG A 278 -5.56 5.28 11.56
N TYR A 279 -6.67 5.56 10.86
CA TYR A 279 -8.01 5.17 11.27
C TYR A 279 -8.72 4.29 10.24
N GLY A 280 -8.08 4.01 9.09
CA GLY A 280 -8.68 3.24 8.02
C GLY A 280 -8.85 1.76 8.37
N ARG A 281 -9.97 1.42 9.02
CA ARG A 281 -10.33 0.05 9.42
C ARG A 281 -10.93 -0.71 8.24
N HIS A 282 -11.72 -0.03 7.41
CA HIS A 282 -12.42 -0.62 6.27
C HIS A 282 -11.58 -0.46 5.00
N LYS A 283 -10.73 -1.44 4.69
CA LYS A 283 -9.86 -1.40 3.52
C LYS A 283 -10.64 -1.76 2.24
N LEU A 284 -10.61 -0.85 1.27
CA LEU A 284 -11.12 -1.06 -0.10
C LEU A 284 -10.02 -1.63 -1.02
N SER A 285 -8.76 -1.34 -0.71
CA SER A 285 -7.58 -1.95 -1.33
C SER A 285 -6.39 -1.87 -0.37
N THR A 286 -5.22 -2.39 -0.78
CA THR A 286 -3.97 -2.29 -0.01
C THR A 286 -3.60 -0.85 0.38
N HIS A 287 -4.03 0.14 -0.39
CA HIS A 287 -3.69 1.55 -0.18
C HIS A 287 -4.90 2.46 0.03
N LEU A 288 -6.11 1.88 0.05
CA LEU A 288 -7.36 2.62 0.10
C LEU A 288 -8.20 2.14 1.28
N SER A 289 -8.82 3.09 1.98
CA SER A 289 -9.78 2.80 3.04
C SER A 289 -10.98 3.72 2.90
N VAL A 290 -12.15 3.26 3.31
CA VAL A 290 -13.39 4.04 3.31
C VAL A 290 -13.20 5.35 4.08
N GLU A 291 -12.54 5.29 5.24
CA GLU A 291 -12.29 6.46 6.09
C GLU A 291 -11.37 7.49 5.41
N GLY A 292 -10.36 7.01 4.67
CA GLY A 292 -9.49 7.86 3.86
C GLY A 292 -10.25 8.56 2.73
N SER A 293 -11.06 7.81 1.98
CA SER A 293 -11.86 8.40 0.89
C SER A 293 -12.94 9.35 1.41
N LEU A 294 -13.53 9.09 2.59
CA LEU A 294 -14.46 10.01 3.25
C LEU A 294 -13.75 11.29 3.71
N ALA A 295 -12.50 11.20 4.15
CA ALA A 295 -11.69 12.37 4.47
C ALA A 295 -11.38 13.21 3.21
N ALA A 296 -11.00 12.57 2.09
CA ALA A 296 -10.85 13.26 0.80
C ALA A 296 -12.16 13.95 0.39
N PHE A 297 -13.28 13.22 0.41
CA PHE A 297 -14.60 13.77 0.11
C PHE A 297 -14.89 15.03 0.92
N THR A 298 -14.72 14.96 2.24
CA THR A 298 -15.04 16.05 3.16
C THR A 298 -14.17 17.27 2.91
N VAL A 299 -12.85 17.09 2.76
CA VAL A 299 -11.91 18.19 2.53
C VAL A 299 -12.11 18.83 1.16
N CYS A 300 -12.39 18.04 0.13
CA CYS A 300 -12.70 18.54 -1.21
C CYS A 300 -14.06 19.26 -1.22
N PHE A 301 -15.07 18.75 -0.53
CA PHE A 301 -16.37 19.40 -0.35
C PHE A 301 -16.23 20.77 0.31
N VAL A 302 -15.56 20.84 1.47
CA VAL A 302 -15.36 22.09 2.22
C VAL A 302 -14.53 23.07 1.42
N GLY A 303 -13.46 22.61 0.76
CA GLY A 303 -12.64 23.45 -0.11
C GLY A 303 -13.43 24.03 -1.27
N THR A 304 -14.21 23.20 -1.96
CA THR A 304 -15.05 23.66 -3.07
C THR A 304 -16.10 24.64 -2.60
N LEU A 305 -16.74 24.40 -1.46
CA LEU A 305 -17.67 25.34 -0.85
C LEU A 305 -17.00 26.68 -0.54
N PHE A 306 -15.81 26.65 0.06
CA PHE A 306 -15.04 27.84 0.40
C PHE A 306 -14.68 28.66 -0.85
N PHE A 307 -14.05 28.03 -1.85
CA PHE A 307 -13.62 28.73 -3.06
C PHE A 307 -14.78 29.17 -3.94
N ALA A 308 -15.85 28.38 -4.05
CA ALA A 308 -17.06 28.77 -4.76
C ALA A 308 -17.75 29.97 -4.10
N ARG A 309 -17.67 30.11 -2.77
CA ARG A 309 -18.32 31.21 -2.04
C ARG A 309 -17.48 32.48 -1.95
N PHE A 310 -16.17 32.33 -1.75
CA PHE A 310 -15.27 33.43 -1.39
C PHE A 310 -14.07 33.58 -2.32
N GLY A 311 -13.78 32.57 -3.15
CA GLY A 311 -12.57 32.52 -3.96
C GLY A 311 -12.72 33.10 -5.36
N PHE A 312 -13.93 33.10 -5.92
CA PHE A 312 -14.17 33.48 -7.31
C PHE A 312 -15.42 34.33 -7.48
N ASP A 313 -15.27 35.53 -8.03
CA ASP A 313 -16.38 36.43 -8.34
C ASP A 313 -17.31 35.86 -9.43
N THR A 314 -16.77 34.99 -10.30
CA THR A 314 -17.52 34.30 -11.36
C THR A 314 -18.55 33.32 -10.80
N PHE A 315 -18.34 32.82 -9.58
CA PHE A 315 -19.24 31.85 -8.96
C PHE A 315 -20.41 32.57 -8.27
N ILE A 316 -21.44 32.91 -9.06
CA ILE A 316 -22.71 33.44 -8.55
C ILE A 316 -23.63 32.28 -8.13
N LEU A 317 -23.08 31.29 -7.43
CA LEU A 317 -23.85 30.19 -6.87
C LEU A 317 -24.36 30.57 -5.48
N THR A 318 -25.68 30.49 -5.28
CA THR A 318 -26.32 30.74 -3.98
C THR A 318 -27.31 29.63 -3.64
N GLY A 319 -27.66 29.53 -2.36
CA GLY A 319 -28.63 28.56 -1.86
C GLY A 319 -28.25 27.12 -2.19
N SER A 320 -29.23 26.33 -2.64
CA SER A 320 -29.07 24.90 -2.94
C SER A 320 -28.03 24.60 -4.03
N LYS A 321 -27.89 25.48 -5.04
CA LYS A 321 -26.93 25.26 -6.14
C LYS A 321 -25.49 25.23 -5.64
N LEU A 322 -25.12 26.10 -4.69
CA LEU A 322 -23.79 26.13 -4.08
C LEU A 322 -23.49 24.82 -3.34
N TRP A 323 -24.46 24.34 -2.54
CA TRP A 323 -24.32 23.09 -1.80
C TRP A 323 -24.21 21.87 -2.71
N ILE A 324 -25.05 21.79 -3.75
CA ILE A 324 -25.00 20.69 -4.73
C ILE A 324 -23.68 20.72 -5.52
N PHE A 325 -23.23 21.88 -5.98
CA PHE A 325 -21.95 22.01 -6.66
C PHE A 325 -20.80 21.53 -5.77
N SER A 326 -20.80 21.96 -4.50
CA SER A 326 -19.78 21.55 -3.52
C SER A 326 -19.83 20.06 -3.23
N LEU A 327 -21.04 19.48 -3.13
CA LEU A 327 -21.25 18.04 -2.94
C LEU A 327 -20.67 17.24 -4.10
N CYS A 328 -20.97 17.65 -5.34
CA CYS A 328 -20.38 17.08 -6.55
C CYS A 328 -18.85 17.23 -6.54
N GLY A 329 -18.35 18.38 -6.12
CA GLY A 329 -16.93 18.62 -5.92
C GLY A 329 -16.30 17.59 -4.96
N GLY A 330 -16.87 17.39 -3.78
CA GLY A 330 -16.42 16.38 -2.82
C GLY A 330 -16.40 14.97 -3.42
N MET A 331 -17.45 14.60 -4.15
CA MET A 331 -17.54 13.30 -4.84
C MET A 331 -16.44 13.13 -5.89
N ILE A 332 -16.18 14.17 -6.70
CA ILE A 332 -15.08 14.17 -7.68
C ILE A 332 -13.73 13.99 -6.98
N GLY A 333 -13.50 14.66 -5.85
CA GLY A 333 -12.27 14.53 -5.07
C GLY A 333 -12.02 13.10 -4.58
N ALA A 334 -13.05 12.47 -4.00
CA ALA A 334 -12.96 11.08 -3.55
C ALA A 334 -12.81 10.09 -4.72
N ALA A 335 -13.50 10.32 -5.83
CA ALA A 335 -13.36 9.49 -7.03
C ALA A 335 -11.97 9.60 -7.65
N ALA A 336 -11.42 10.81 -7.73
CA ALA A 336 -10.07 11.06 -8.24
C ALA A 336 -9.01 10.38 -7.36
N GLU A 337 -9.16 10.45 -6.03
CA GLU A 337 -8.32 9.71 -5.09
C GLU A 337 -8.41 8.21 -5.36
N ALA A 338 -9.60 7.64 -5.52
CA ALA A 338 -9.80 6.20 -5.76
C ALA A 338 -9.34 5.69 -7.15
N SER A 339 -8.99 6.58 -8.09
CA SER A 339 -8.73 6.24 -9.49
C SER A 339 -7.30 5.74 -9.76
N PHE A 340 -7.13 4.98 -10.85
CA PHE A 340 -5.84 4.57 -11.46
C PHE A 340 -4.69 4.23 -10.50
N LYS A 341 -4.92 3.37 -9.51
CA LYS A 341 -4.00 3.06 -8.39
C LYS A 341 -2.58 2.58 -8.74
N LYS A 342 -2.33 2.23 -10.01
CA LYS A 342 -1.00 1.84 -10.54
C LYS A 342 -0.13 3.04 -10.91
N ILE A 343 -0.74 4.21 -11.16
CA ILE A 343 -0.08 5.47 -11.49
C ILE A 343 0.10 6.27 -10.18
N ASP A 344 1.02 7.23 -10.16
CA ASP A 344 1.25 8.06 -8.98
C ASP A 344 0.07 9.02 -8.71
N ASP A 345 -0.44 9.02 -7.48
CA ASP A 345 -1.61 9.80 -7.07
C ASP A 345 -1.39 11.32 -7.30
N ASN A 346 -0.14 11.79 -7.21
CA ASN A 346 0.23 13.20 -7.45
C ASN A 346 0.02 13.65 -8.91
N LEU A 347 -0.06 12.70 -9.85
CA LEU A 347 -0.45 12.93 -11.24
C LEU A 347 -1.93 12.65 -11.44
N VAL A 348 -2.42 11.52 -10.93
CA VAL A 348 -3.78 11.02 -11.18
C VAL A 348 -4.83 11.99 -10.65
N ILE A 349 -4.70 12.45 -9.40
CA ILE A 349 -5.74 13.27 -8.77
C ILE A 349 -6.00 14.53 -9.59
N PRO A 350 -4.99 15.38 -9.91
CA PRO A 350 -5.18 16.53 -10.79
C PRO A 350 -5.82 16.20 -12.14
N LEU A 351 -5.30 15.19 -12.83
CA LEU A 351 -5.72 14.86 -14.20
C LEU A 351 -7.12 14.23 -14.27
N VAL A 352 -7.61 13.64 -13.17
CA VAL A 352 -8.98 13.14 -13.08
C VAL A 352 -9.92 14.23 -12.58
N SER A 353 -9.54 14.96 -11.53
CA SER A 353 -10.42 15.95 -10.94
C SER A 353 -10.66 17.16 -11.83
N ALA A 354 -9.64 17.64 -12.56
CA ALA A 354 -9.77 18.87 -13.35
C ALA A 354 -10.76 18.75 -14.52
N PRO A 355 -10.73 17.71 -15.38
CA PRO A 355 -11.75 17.53 -16.41
C PRO A 355 -13.17 17.42 -15.84
N LEU A 356 -13.34 16.67 -14.74
CA LEU A 356 -14.64 16.48 -14.11
C LEU A 356 -15.16 17.79 -13.51
N LEU A 357 -14.30 18.55 -12.82
CA LEU A 357 -14.63 19.86 -12.29
C LEU A 357 -14.96 20.84 -13.43
N TRP A 358 -14.23 20.81 -14.53
CA TRP A 358 -14.51 21.66 -15.68
C TRP A 358 -15.86 21.35 -16.33
N GLY A 359 -16.19 20.06 -16.50
CA GLY A 359 -17.53 19.64 -16.92
C GLY A 359 -18.62 20.10 -15.93
N LEU A 360 -18.33 20.02 -14.63
CA LEU A 360 -19.23 20.48 -13.58
C LEU A 360 -19.44 22.01 -13.65
N THR A 361 -18.40 22.82 -13.90
CA THR A 361 -18.58 24.28 -14.04
C THR A 361 -19.49 24.58 -15.23
N LYS A 362 -19.33 23.87 -16.37
CA LYS A 362 -20.20 24.02 -17.53
C LYS A 362 -21.65 23.63 -17.25
N LEU A 363 -21.88 22.54 -16.51
CA LEU A 363 -23.24 22.12 -16.11
C LEU A 363 -23.95 23.19 -15.29
N PHE A 364 -23.21 23.93 -14.46
CA PHE A 364 -23.74 25.02 -13.63
C PHE A 364 -23.69 26.40 -14.33
N SER A 365 -23.28 26.44 -15.61
CA SER A 365 -23.13 27.67 -16.40
C SER A 365 -22.15 28.68 -15.80
N LEU A 366 -20.99 28.17 -15.34
CA LEU A 366 -19.89 28.91 -14.73
C LEU A 366 -18.62 28.94 -15.58
#